data_AF-Q5JIN9-F1
#
_entry.id   AF-Q5JIN9-F1
#
_cell.length_a   1.000
_cell.length_b   1.000
_cell.length_c   1.000
_cell.angle_alpha   90.00
_cell.angle_beta   90.00
_cell.angle_gamma   90.00
#
_symmetry.space_group_name_H-M   'P 1'
#
loop_
_entity.id
_entity.type
_entity.pdbx_description
1 polymer ?
#
loop_
_entity_poly.entity_id
_entity_poly.type
_entity_poly.pdbx_seq_one_letter_code
_entity_poly.pdbx_strand_id
1 'polypeptide(L)'
;MIGAIAEKEFRDNLTSKRFFVVFGFLLAVVVLSLILVKLDLYGMYMPGGDDEAPKVYHVLWGVNYLIGSVGGIFALALGFDAVTKEKENRTMNVLMGHPVFRDQVILGKILGGAITLAVSVLITALIMTGLLLWIGVTIDSYARMVMYFLVMYLYFMVFFTMGVAFSAHSSSSGSALMYALVAFLILTTLTLPVAELVAYGVAGPRPQEPEELRAYYEEMERIFSSENVTPEDMAKMEDIQKKMEVLQEEYSQKIEEWSKKYWKTIEYVQIISPEYDFDQVSEYVLNPEKGSEDWFVYYDRDFDEEEPPSYSLSESLSFVKKELGMMVAYLVLWTVIAYLGFVRAEIR
;
A
#
# COMPACT_ATOMS: atom_id res chain seq x y z
N MET A 1 24.26 -19.03 -20.18
CA MET A 1 24.98 -18.80 -18.91
C MET A 1 24.14 -18.08 -17.87
N ILE A 2 23.32 -17.08 -18.25
CA ILE A 2 22.37 -16.41 -17.33
C ILE A 2 21.54 -17.41 -16.51
N GLY A 3 20.94 -18.42 -17.14
CA GLY A 3 20.13 -19.42 -16.45
C GLY A 3 20.87 -20.22 -15.38
N ALA A 4 22.14 -20.57 -15.61
CA ALA A 4 22.95 -21.29 -14.62
C ALA A 4 23.31 -20.41 -13.42
N ILE A 5 23.55 -19.12 -13.65
CA ILE A 5 23.75 -18.13 -12.58
C ILE A 5 22.47 -17.97 -11.77
N ALA A 6 21.32 -17.80 -12.45
CA ALA A 6 20.02 -17.67 -11.81
C ALA A 6 19.66 -18.90 -10.96
N GLU A 7 19.91 -20.12 -11.47
CA GLU A 7 19.66 -21.36 -10.73
C GLU A 7 20.52 -21.44 -9.45
N LYS A 8 21.81 -21.09 -9.57
CA LYS A 8 22.70 -21.03 -8.41
C LYS A 8 22.20 -20.04 -7.37
N GLU A 9 21.90 -18.81 -7.77
CA GLU A 9 21.42 -17.75 -6.88
C GLU A 9 20.10 -18.12 -6.21
N PHE A 10 19.17 -18.68 -6.96
CA PHE A 10 17.91 -19.20 -6.44
C PHE A 10 18.13 -20.24 -5.32
N ARG A 11 19.04 -21.20 -5.56
CA ARG A 11 19.37 -22.25 -4.59
C ARG A 11 20.09 -21.67 -3.36
N ASP A 12 21.03 -20.77 -3.57
CA ASP A 12 21.78 -20.13 -2.48
C ASP A 12 20.85 -19.29 -1.59
N ASN A 13 19.88 -18.59 -2.17
CA ASN A 13 18.91 -17.81 -1.42
C ASN A 13 17.96 -18.70 -0.61
N LEU A 14 17.33 -19.70 -1.25
CA LEU A 14 16.36 -20.58 -0.59
C LEU A 14 16.95 -21.44 0.52
N THR A 15 18.24 -21.74 0.46
CA THR A 15 18.91 -22.55 1.49
C THR A 15 19.55 -21.70 2.59
N SER A 16 19.53 -20.38 2.46
CA SER A 16 20.17 -19.48 3.42
C SER A 16 19.37 -19.38 4.73
N LYS A 17 20.09 -19.38 5.87
CA LYS A 17 19.47 -19.13 7.18
C LYS A 17 18.74 -17.79 7.25
N ARG A 18 19.29 -16.77 6.57
CA ARG A 18 18.72 -15.43 6.51
C ARG A 18 17.35 -15.43 5.84
N PHE A 19 17.21 -16.13 4.71
CA PHE A 19 15.93 -16.30 4.05
C PHE A 19 14.90 -16.92 5.00
N PHE A 20 15.21 -18.05 5.66
CA PHE A 20 14.27 -18.68 6.57
C PHE A 20 13.87 -17.78 7.75
N VAL A 21 14.79 -16.98 8.30
CA VAL A 21 14.49 -16.06 9.39
C VAL A 21 13.56 -14.95 8.93
N VAL A 22 13.89 -14.25 7.83
CA VAL A 22 13.12 -13.08 7.39
C VAL A 22 11.81 -13.49 6.74
N PHE A 23 11.81 -14.54 5.91
CA PHE A 23 10.59 -15.10 5.33
C PHE A 23 9.70 -15.73 6.39
N GLY A 24 10.27 -16.45 7.36
CA GLY A 24 9.54 -17.00 8.49
C GLY A 24 8.89 -15.91 9.34
N PHE A 25 9.57 -14.77 9.54
CA PHE A 25 8.99 -13.61 10.20
C PHE A 25 7.81 -13.02 9.41
N LEU A 26 7.95 -12.84 8.09
CA LEU A 26 6.85 -12.40 7.23
C LEU A 26 5.63 -13.33 7.36
N LEU A 27 5.83 -14.65 7.25
CA LEU A 27 4.77 -15.62 7.40
C LEU A 27 4.14 -15.58 8.79
N ALA A 28 4.95 -15.46 9.85
CA ALA A 28 4.44 -15.38 11.22
C ALA A 28 3.55 -14.14 11.42
N VAL A 29 3.93 -12.98 10.87
CA VAL A 29 3.13 -11.76 10.93
C VAL A 29 1.82 -11.91 10.15
N VAL A 30 1.85 -12.48 8.95
CA VAL A 30 0.64 -12.73 8.15
C VAL A 30 -0.31 -13.70 8.86
N VAL A 31 0.21 -14.81 9.37
CA VAL A 31 -0.57 -15.79 10.13
C VAL A 31 -1.16 -15.14 11.39
N LEU A 32 -0.35 -14.40 12.15
CA LEU A 32 -0.80 -13.70 13.34
C LEU A 32 -1.91 -12.71 13.01
N SER A 33 -1.75 -11.89 11.96
CA SER A 33 -2.76 -10.91 11.57
C SER A 33 -4.11 -11.56 11.28
N LEU A 34 -4.14 -12.66 10.53
CA LEU A 34 -5.37 -13.38 10.21
C LEU A 34 -5.99 -14.06 11.45
N ILE A 35 -5.17 -14.55 12.38
CA ILE A 35 -5.65 -15.07 13.67
C ILE A 35 -6.28 -13.95 14.50
N LEU A 36 -5.66 -12.78 14.55
CA LEU A 36 -6.20 -11.63 15.29
C LEU A 36 -7.54 -11.16 14.71
N VAL A 37 -7.70 -11.20 13.38
CA VAL A 37 -9.02 -10.96 12.73
C VAL A 37 -10.04 -12.00 13.19
N LYS A 38 -9.69 -13.29 13.18
CA LYS A 38 -10.59 -14.37 13.59
C LYS A 38 -11.05 -14.25 15.05
N LEU A 39 -10.16 -13.79 15.93
CA LEU A 39 -10.44 -13.63 17.35
C LEU A 39 -11.19 -12.33 17.66
N ASP A 40 -11.52 -11.53 16.64
CA ASP A 40 -12.16 -10.22 16.75
C ASP A 40 -11.44 -9.27 17.74
N LEU A 41 -10.11 -9.41 17.86
CA LEU A 41 -9.32 -8.61 18.80
C LEU A 41 -9.11 -7.17 18.35
N TYR A 42 -9.48 -6.85 17.10
CA TYR A 42 -9.43 -5.51 16.56
C TYR A 42 -10.80 -4.82 16.51
N GLY A 43 -11.89 -5.51 16.89
CA GLY A 43 -13.25 -4.98 16.78
C GLY A 43 -13.54 -4.47 15.37
N MET A 44 -13.05 -5.19 14.35
CA MET A 44 -13.28 -4.78 12.96
C MET A 44 -14.77 -4.88 12.70
N TYR A 45 -15.40 -3.72 12.56
CA TYR A 45 -16.79 -3.60 12.16
C TYR A 45 -16.95 -4.32 10.82
N MET A 46 -17.53 -5.51 10.84
CA MET A 46 -18.02 -6.18 9.64
C MET A 46 -19.34 -5.51 9.29
N PRO A 47 -19.42 -4.75 8.18
CA PRO A 47 -20.71 -4.29 7.68
C PRO A 47 -21.52 -5.54 7.33
N GLY A 48 -22.75 -5.65 7.84
CA GLY A 48 -23.64 -6.80 7.56
C GLY A 48 -24.29 -7.47 8.79
N GLY A 49 -23.93 -7.07 10.02
CA GLY A 49 -24.44 -7.71 11.24
C GLY A 49 -23.88 -9.13 11.44
N ASP A 50 -24.25 -9.79 12.54
CA ASP A 50 -23.70 -11.10 12.95
C ASP A 50 -23.95 -12.24 11.94
N ASP A 51 -24.79 -12.03 10.93
CA ASP A 51 -25.26 -13.05 9.99
C ASP A 51 -24.57 -13.00 8.60
N GLU A 52 -23.81 -11.95 8.26
CA GLU A 52 -23.09 -11.88 6.98
C GLU A 52 -21.65 -12.39 7.09
N ALA A 53 -21.28 -13.28 6.17
CA ALA A 53 -19.92 -13.81 6.13
C ALA A 53 -18.91 -12.70 5.78
N PRO A 54 -17.75 -12.66 6.46
CA PRO A 54 -16.68 -11.72 6.12
C PRO A 54 -16.29 -11.80 4.65
N LYS A 55 -16.19 -10.64 3.99
CA LYS A 55 -15.63 -10.54 2.63
C LYS A 55 -14.11 -10.41 2.68
N VAL A 56 -13.44 -10.83 1.60
CA VAL A 56 -11.96 -10.86 1.50
C VAL A 56 -11.33 -9.49 1.75
N TYR A 57 -11.88 -8.42 1.18
CA TYR A 57 -11.28 -7.08 1.27
C TYR A 57 -11.31 -6.51 2.68
N HIS A 58 -12.36 -6.77 3.48
CA HIS A 58 -12.41 -6.36 4.88
C HIS A 58 -11.30 -7.01 5.70
N VAL A 59 -11.12 -8.32 5.53
CA VAL A 59 -10.11 -9.08 6.28
C VAL A 59 -8.71 -8.72 5.83
N LEU A 60 -8.49 -8.56 4.53
CA LEU A 60 -7.15 -8.32 3.98
C LEU A 60 -6.68 -6.86 4.07
N TRP A 61 -7.55 -5.89 4.33
CA TRP A 61 -7.14 -4.48 4.43
C TRP A 61 -6.02 -4.27 5.47
N GLY A 62 -6.20 -4.74 6.70
CA GLY A 62 -5.17 -4.66 7.74
C GLY A 62 -3.97 -5.58 7.50
N VAL A 63 -4.19 -6.74 6.86
CA VAL A 63 -3.10 -7.66 6.47
C VAL A 63 -2.22 -7.03 5.41
N ASN A 64 -2.81 -6.23 4.51
CA ASN A 64 -2.09 -5.57 3.43
C ASN A 64 -1.05 -4.58 3.93
N TYR A 65 -1.41 -3.76 4.91
CA TYR A 65 -0.49 -2.84 5.56
C TYR A 65 0.74 -3.55 6.14
N LEU A 66 0.54 -4.70 6.79
CA LEU A 66 1.64 -5.50 7.32
C LEU A 66 2.50 -6.14 6.23
N ILE A 67 1.89 -6.58 5.12
CA ILE A 67 2.61 -7.07 3.94
C ILE A 67 3.42 -5.94 3.28
N GLY A 68 2.87 -4.73 3.19
CA GLY A 68 3.57 -3.54 2.74
C GLY A 68 4.84 -3.31 3.57
N SER A 69 4.67 -3.15 4.88
CA SER A 69 5.78 -2.84 5.78
C SER A 69 6.80 -3.98 5.93
N VAL A 70 6.36 -5.19 6.31
CA VAL A 70 7.27 -6.31 6.60
C VAL A 70 7.75 -6.99 5.31
N GLY A 71 6.87 -7.11 4.30
CA GLY A 71 7.21 -7.73 3.03
C GLY A 71 8.22 -6.91 2.23
N GLY A 72 8.14 -5.58 2.29
CA GLY A 72 9.15 -4.69 1.71
C GLY A 72 10.54 -4.91 2.34
N ILE A 73 10.61 -5.03 3.67
CA ILE A 73 11.86 -5.36 4.38
C ILE A 73 12.37 -6.74 3.97
N PHE A 74 11.49 -7.74 3.85
CA PHE A 74 11.86 -9.08 3.39
C PHE A 74 12.49 -9.07 2.00
N ALA A 75 11.86 -8.37 1.05
CA ALA A 75 12.37 -8.28 -0.31
C ALA A 75 13.72 -7.53 -0.37
N LEU A 76 13.85 -6.45 0.40
CA LEU A 76 15.10 -5.70 0.53
C LEU A 76 16.22 -6.56 1.14
N ALA A 77 15.91 -7.34 2.16
CA ALA A 77 16.83 -8.25 2.84
C ALA A 77 17.35 -9.36 1.91
N LEU A 78 16.63 -9.70 0.84
CA LEU A 78 17.10 -10.61 -0.20
C LEU A 78 18.03 -9.94 -1.22
N GLY A 79 17.92 -8.61 -1.41
CA GLY A 79 18.67 -7.87 -2.41
C GLY A 79 19.96 -7.20 -1.91
N PHE A 80 20.02 -6.81 -0.63
CA PHE A 80 21.06 -5.89 -0.14
C PHE A 80 22.51 -6.42 -0.24
N ASP A 81 22.71 -7.73 -0.19
CA ASP A 81 24.04 -8.34 -0.32
C ASP A 81 24.24 -9.11 -1.63
N ALA A 82 23.32 -8.97 -2.59
CA ALA A 82 23.34 -9.69 -3.85
C ALA A 82 24.63 -9.47 -4.68
N VAL A 83 25.32 -8.34 -4.49
CA VAL A 83 26.58 -8.01 -5.17
C VAL A 83 27.74 -7.88 -4.17
N THR A 84 27.50 -7.27 -3.01
CA THR A 84 28.56 -7.05 -2.02
C THR A 84 29.09 -8.34 -1.43
N LYS A 85 28.29 -9.42 -1.37
CA LYS A 85 28.72 -10.72 -0.88
C LYS A 85 29.88 -11.30 -1.69
N GLU A 86 29.87 -11.18 -3.02
CA GLU A 86 31.00 -11.61 -3.85
C GLU A 86 32.19 -10.66 -3.80
N LYS A 87 31.95 -9.35 -3.62
CA LYS A 87 33.01 -8.35 -3.42
C LYS A 87 33.79 -8.65 -2.13
N GLU A 88 33.09 -8.89 -1.03
CA GLU A 88 33.69 -9.17 0.28
C GLU A 88 34.43 -10.51 0.32
N ASN A 89 33.87 -11.54 -0.30
CA ASN A 89 34.49 -12.87 -0.36
C ASN A 89 35.64 -12.97 -1.39
N ARG A 90 35.97 -11.88 -2.11
CA ARG A 90 36.98 -11.82 -3.18
C ARG A 90 36.77 -12.85 -4.31
N THR A 91 35.57 -13.40 -4.43
CA THR A 91 35.21 -14.38 -5.46
C THR A 91 34.81 -13.73 -6.78
N MET A 92 34.60 -12.41 -6.79
CA MET A 92 34.27 -11.65 -8.01
C MET A 92 35.34 -11.81 -9.11
N ASN A 93 36.63 -11.77 -8.74
CA ASN A 93 37.74 -11.91 -9.67
C ASN A 93 37.83 -13.33 -10.28
N VAL A 94 37.36 -14.35 -9.57
CA VAL A 94 37.32 -15.74 -10.05
C VAL A 94 36.16 -15.95 -11.02
N LEU A 95 35.00 -15.35 -10.73
CA LEU A 95 33.83 -15.36 -11.63
C LEU A 95 34.12 -14.66 -12.97
N MET A 96 34.89 -13.57 -12.93
CA MET A 96 35.29 -12.83 -14.14
C MET A 96 36.45 -13.46 -14.91
N GLY A 97 37.12 -14.48 -14.36
CA GLY A 97 38.14 -15.25 -15.07
C GLY A 97 37.57 -16.19 -16.14
N HIS A 98 36.26 -16.42 -16.13
CA HIS A 98 35.53 -17.17 -17.16
C HIS A 98 34.92 -16.22 -18.19
N PRO A 99 34.67 -16.65 -19.44
CA PRO A 99 34.15 -15.81 -20.53
C PRO A 99 32.65 -15.48 -20.35
N VAL A 100 32.27 -14.94 -19.20
CA VAL A 100 30.90 -14.53 -18.85
C VAL A 100 30.82 -13.01 -18.98
N PHE A 101 29.87 -12.54 -19.80
CA PHE A 101 29.62 -11.11 -19.91
C PHE A 101 28.98 -10.57 -18.62
N ARG A 102 29.36 -9.34 -18.23
CA ARG A 102 29.00 -8.73 -16.94
C ARG A 102 27.50 -8.46 -16.79
N ASP A 103 26.84 -8.11 -17.88
CA ASP A 103 25.38 -8.00 -18.01
C ASP A 103 24.69 -9.32 -17.65
N GLN A 104 25.25 -10.46 -18.05
CA GLN A 104 24.71 -11.78 -17.76
C GLN A 104 24.78 -12.13 -16.27
N VAL A 105 25.77 -11.60 -15.54
CA VAL A 105 25.93 -11.82 -14.10
C VAL A 105 24.86 -11.07 -13.31
N ILE A 106 24.71 -9.76 -13.54
CA ILE A 106 23.73 -8.95 -12.81
C ILE A 106 22.30 -9.37 -13.16
N LEU A 107 22.01 -9.64 -14.44
CA LEU A 107 20.69 -10.15 -14.84
C LEU A 107 20.43 -11.55 -14.28
N GLY A 108 21.44 -12.42 -14.22
CA GLY A 108 21.34 -13.73 -13.57
C GLY A 108 21.00 -13.61 -12.08
N LYS A 109 21.60 -12.66 -11.37
CA LYS A 109 21.32 -12.37 -9.95
C LYS A 109 19.90 -11.85 -9.73
N ILE A 110 19.49 -10.88 -10.54
CA ILE A 110 18.13 -10.34 -10.48
C ILE A 110 17.11 -11.43 -10.78
N LEU A 111 17.33 -12.25 -11.81
CA LEU A 111 16.44 -13.37 -12.16
C LEU A 111 16.38 -14.44 -11.06
N GLY A 112 17.52 -14.83 -10.49
CA GLY A 112 17.56 -15.82 -9.41
C GLY A 112 16.79 -15.35 -8.18
N GLY A 113 16.98 -14.10 -7.76
CA GLY A 113 16.20 -13.50 -6.67
C GLY A 113 14.72 -13.31 -7.02
N ALA A 114 14.40 -12.94 -8.27
CA ALA A 114 13.02 -12.81 -8.75
C ALA A 114 12.27 -14.14 -8.68
N ILE A 115 12.92 -15.28 -8.98
CA ILE A 115 12.34 -16.61 -8.82
C ILE A 115 12.18 -16.96 -7.34
N THR A 116 13.17 -16.65 -6.50
CA THR A 116 13.05 -16.84 -5.03
C THR A 116 11.84 -16.10 -4.48
N LEU A 117 11.66 -14.82 -4.87
CA LEU A 117 10.49 -14.03 -4.49
C LEU A 117 9.20 -14.64 -5.02
N ALA A 118 9.16 -15.11 -6.27
CA ALA A 118 7.95 -15.73 -6.84
C ALA A 118 7.52 -16.95 -6.03
N VAL A 119 8.48 -17.80 -5.62
CA VAL A 119 8.22 -18.95 -4.73
C VAL A 119 7.74 -18.49 -3.36
N SER A 120 8.36 -17.46 -2.77
CA SER A 120 7.91 -16.90 -1.50
C SER A 120 6.48 -16.36 -1.56
N VAL A 121 6.14 -15.59 -2.60
CA VAL A 121 4.78 -15.09 -2.81
C VAL A 121 3.80 -16.23 -3.01
N LEU A 122 4.16 -17.28 -3.76
CA LEU A 122 3.31 -18.46 -3.94
C LEU A 122 3.04 -19.17 -2.60
N ILE A 123 4.06 -19.36 -1.77
CA ILE A 123 3.90 -19.97 -0.43
C ILE A 123 3.01 -19.09 0.45
N THR A 124 3.25 -17.79 0.48
CA THR A 124 2.41 -16.83 1.22
C THR A 124 0.97 -16.87 0.72
N ALA A 125 0.76 -16.94 -0.60
CA ALA A 125 -0.56 -17.01 -1.22
C ALA A 125 -1.33 -18.26 -0.81
N LEU A 126 -0.67 -19.43 -0.80
CA LEU A 126 -1.27 -20.68 -0.36
C LEU A 126 -1.65 -20.64 1.13
N ILE A 127 -0.77 -20.12 1.98
CA ILE A 127 -1.03 -19.98 3.42
C ILE A 127 -2.17 -19.00 3.69
N MET A 128 -2.14 -17.81 3.07
CA MET A 128 -3.19 -16.80 3.21
C MET A 128 -4.54 -17.33 2.74
N THR A 129 -4.60 -17.94 1.55
CA THR A 129 -5.83 -18.52 1.01
C THR A 129 -6.37 -19.63 1.92
N GLY A 130 -5.50 -20.53 2.40
CA GLY A 130 -5.90 -21.58 3.34
C GLY A 130 -6.42 -21.04 4.66
N LEU A 131 -5.82 -19.97 5.19
CA LEU A 131 -6.27 -19.33 6.43
C LEU A 131 -7.60 -18.58 6.26
N LEU A 132 -7.80 -17.88 5.14
CA LEU A 132 -9.07 -17.23 4.82
C LEU A 132 -10.22 -18.25 4.80
N LEU A 133 -10.01 -19.40 4.16
CA LEU A 133 -10.97 -20.51 4.16
C LEU A 133 -11.19 -21.08 5.56
N TRP A 134 -10.15 -21.17 6.40
CA TRP A 134 -10.26 -21.64 7.79
C TRP A 134 -10.98 -20.64 8.72
N ILE A 135 -11.00 -19.37 8.37
CA ILE A 135 -11.74 -18.31 9.07
C ILE A 135 -13.22 -18.31 8.64
N GLY A 136 -13.55 -18.88 7.48
CA GLY A 136 -14.89 -18.86 6.91
C GLY A 136 -15.14 -17.65 5.99
N VAL A 137 -14.08 -17.00 5.52
CA VAL A 137 -14.16 -15.90 4.55
C VAL A 137 -14.53 -16.48 3.18
N THR A 138 -15.58 -15.94 2.56
CA THR A 138 -15.97 -16.35 1.21
C THR A 138 -15.07 -15.66 0.19
N ILE A 139 -14.48 -16.43 -0.72
CA ILE A 139 -13.65 -15.89 -1.81
C ILE A 139 -14.56 -15.59 -3.00
N ASP A 140 -14.92 -14.32 -3.17
CA ASP A 140 -15.86 -13.88 -4.22
C ASP A 140 -15.26 -13.99 -5.63
N SER A 141 -13.93 -13.83 -5.76
CA SER A 141 -13.24 -13.88 -7.04
C SER A 141 -11.79 -14.36 -6.93
N TYR A 142 -11.52 -15.55 -7.46
CA TYR A 142 -10.15 -16.06 -7.60
C TYR A 142 -9.28 -15.18 -8.52
N ALA A 143 -9.87 -14.52 -9.52
CA ALA A 143 -9.13 -13.63 -10.41
C ALA A 143 -8.59 -12.40 -9.67
N ARG A 144 -9.41 -11.79 -8.81
CA ARG A 144 -8.98 -10.68 -7.92
C ARG A 144 -7.87 -11.13 -6.98
N MET A 145 -8.01 -12.32 -6.41
CA MET A 145 -7.00 -12.88 -5.50
C MET A 145 -5.66 -13.17 -6.19
N VAL A 146 -5.69 -13.74 -7.40
CA VAL A 146 -4.48 -13.94 -8.22
C VAL A 146 -3.84 -12.58 -8.57
N MET A 147 -4.64 -11.60 -8.97
CA MET A 147 -4.14 -10.26 -9.29
C MET A 147 -3.50 -9.60 -8.07
N TYR A 148 -4.09 -9.74 -6.89
CA TYR A 148 -3.52 -9.25 -5.63
C TYR A 148 -2.10 -9.80 -5.40
N PHE A 149 -1.91 -11.12 -5.55
CA PHE A 149 -0.57 -11.72 -5.39
C PHE A 149 0.41 -11.32 -6.49
N LEU A 150 -0.05 -11.03 -7.71
CA LEU A 150 0.80 -10.48 -8.76
C LEU A 150 1.27 -9.06 -8.43
N VAL A 151 0.40 -8.22 -7.87
CA VAL A 151 0.72 -6.87 -7.41
C VAL A 151 1.68 -6.92 -6.21
N MET A 152 1.46 -7.82 -5.26
CA MET A 152 2.39 -8.10 -4.15
C MET A 152 3.77 -8.55 -4.65
N TYR A 153 3.82 -9.40 -5.67
CA TYR A 153 5.08 -9.81 -6.29
C TYR A 153 5.81 -8.62 -6.95
N LEU A 154 5.09 -7.77 -7.68
CA LEU A 154 5.63 -6.56 -8.28
C LEU A 154 6.19 -5.61 -7.21
N TYR A 155 5.45 -5.41 -6.12
CA TYR A 155 5.87 -4.63 -4.97
C TYR A 155 7.19 -5.15 -4.36
N PHE A 156 7.30 -6.46 -4.11
CA PHE A 156 8.53 -7.06 -3.61
C PHE A 156 9.70 -6.90 -4.59
N MET A 157 9.45 -7.01 -5.90
CA MET A 157 10.47 -6.79 -6.92
C MET A 157 11.05 -5.37 -6.89
N VAL A 158 10.24 -4.34 -6.58
CA VAL A 158 10.73 -2.96 -6.42
C VAL A 158 11.77 -2.87 -5.31
N PHE A 159 11.45 -3.37 -4.11
CA PHE A 159 12.37 -3.29 -2.97
C PHE A 159 13.57 -4.23 -3.08
N PHE A 160 13.40 -5.40 -3.71
CA PHE A 160 14.51 -6.29 -4.01
C PHE A 160 15.50 -5.65 -4.97
N THR A 161 15.04 -5.12 -6.10
CA THR A 161 15.92 -4.45 -7.08
C THR A 161 16.55 -3.17 -6.50
N MET A 162 15.85 -2.46 -5.62
CA MET A 162 16.44 -1.38 -4.82
C MET A 162 17.58 -1.89 -3.92
N GLY A 163 17.38 -3.01 -3.22
CA GLY A 163 18.45 -3.66 -2.44
C GLY A 163 19.66 -4.03 -3.29
N VAL A 164 19.44 -4.64 -4.47
CA VAL A 164 20.51 -4.96 -5.42
C VAL A 164 21.22 -3.69 -5.89
N ALA A 165 20.48 -2.59 -6.12
CA ALA A 165 21.04 -1.31 -6.52
C ALA A 165 22.01 -0.75 -5.48
N PHE A 166 21.62 -0.74 -4.21
CA PHE A 166 22.51 -0.33 -3.12
C PHE A 166 23.70 -1.27 -2.95
N SER A 167 23.49 -2.58 -3.12
CA SER A 167 24.56 -3.59 -3.11
C SER A 167 25.60 -3.32 -4.21
N ALA A 168 25.14 -2.98 -5.42
CA ALA A 168 26.01 -2.70 -6.55
C ALA A 168 26.92 -1.47 -6.32
N HIS A 169 26.41 -0.44 -5.65
CA HIS A 169 27.14 0.81 -5.39
C HIS A 169 27.97 0.82 -4.11
N SER A 170 27.73 -0.14 -3.21
CA SER A 170 28.40 -0.18 -1.91
C SER A 170 29.67 -1.03 -1.94
N SER A 171 30.60 -0.69 -1.05
CA SER A 171 31.85 -1.43 -0.86
C SER A 171 31.72 -2.59 0.12
N SER A 172 30.73 -2.55 1.01
CA SER A 172 30.46 -3.59 2.02
C SER A 172 28.96 -3.86 2.12
N SER A 173 28.60 -5.08 2.55
CA SER A 173 27.22 -5.51 2.78
C SER A 173 26.56 -4.72 3.90
N GLY A 174 27.34 -4.32 4.92
CA GLY A 174 26.85 -3.49 6.02
C GLY A 174 26.43 -2.09 5.58
N SER A 175 27.24 -1.43 4.74
CA SER A 175 26.90 -0.11 4.18
C SER A 175 25.73 -0.20 3.20
N ALA A 176 25.69 -1.25 2.36
CA ALA A 176 24.57 -1.49 1.45
C ALA A 176 23.24 -1.61 2.19
N LEU A 177 23.22 -2.40 3.26
CA LEU A 177 22.05 -2.57 4.11
C LEU A 177 21.62 -1.25 4.73
N MET A 178 22.56 -0.48 5.28
CA MET A 178 22.26 0.81 5.92
C MET A 178 21.62 1.80 4.93
N TYR A 179 22.20 1.96 3.74
CA TYR A 179 21.64 2.85 2.73
C TYR A 179 20.27 2.39 2.22
N ALA A 180 20.13 1.09 1.97
CA ALA A 180 18.87 0.51 1.53
C ALA A 180 17.78 0.70 2.60
N LEU A 181 18.09 0.48 3.88
CA LEU A 181 17.14 0.64 4.98
C LEU A 181 16.73 2.10 5.18
N VAL A 182 17.67 3.05 5.10
CA VAL A 182 17.35 4.49 5.18
C VAL A 182 16.45 4.90 3.99
N ALA A 183 16.77 4.47 2.77
CA ALA A 183 15.94 4.73 1.61
C ALA A 183 14.54 4.09 1.75
N PHE A 184 14.47 2.86 2.25
CA PHE A 184 13.22 2.18 2.55
C PHE A 184 12.34 3.02 3.47
N LEU A 185 12.86 3.40 4.66
CA LEU A 185 12.11 4.19 5.64
C LEU A 185 11.69 5.57 5.11
N ILE A 186 12.51 6.20 4.27
CA ILE A 186 12.14 7.47 3.63
C ILE A 186 10.94 7.26 2.70
N LEU A 187 10.97 6.21 1.87
CA LEU A 187 9.94 5.96 0.87
C LEU A 187 8.62 5.46 1.48
N THR A 188 8.69 4.66 2.54
CA THR A 188 7.51 4.05 3.17
C THR A 188 6.94 4.91 4.30
N THR A 189 7.79 5.32 5.25
CA THR A 189 7.33 5.93 6.51
C THR A 189 7.28 7.46 6.45
N LEU A 190 8.24 8.12 5.79
CA LEU A 190 8.33 9.58 5.82
C LEU A 190 7.49 10.29 4.78
N THR A 191 7.06 9.59 3.72
CA THR A 191 6.28 10.21 2.64
C THR A 191 4.94 10.75 3.11
N LEU A 192 4.23 10.07 4.02
CA LEU A 192 2.90 10.50 4.47
C LEU A 192 2.94 11.77 5.33
N PRO A 193 3.75 11.87 6.40
CA PRO A 193 3.87 13.12 7.16
C PRO A 193 4.35 14.30 6.30
N VAL A 194 5.24 14.04 5.33
CA VAL A 194 5.68 15.08 4.38
C VAL A 194 4.53 15.51 3.47
N ALA A 195 3.73 14.56 2.99
CA ALA A 195 2.55 14.84 2.18
C ALA A 195 1.55 15.70 2.97
N GLU A 196 1.26 15.35 4.22
CA GLU A 196 0.36 16.11 5.11
C GLU A 196 0.86 17.53 5.35
N LEU A 197 2.16 17.70 5.60
CA LEU A 197 2.76 19.01 5.78
C LEU A 197 2.63 19.88 4.51
N VAL A 198 2.90 19.30 3.34
CA VAL A 198 2.78 20.00 2.06
C VAL A 198 1.31 20.31 1.76
N ALA A 199 0.40 19.38 1.99
CA ALA A 199 -1.04 19.54 1.79
C ALA A 199 -1.61 20.63 2.71
N TYR A 200 -1.19 20.67 3.98
CA TYR A 200 -1.54 21.75 4.89
C TYR A 200 -1.02 23.11 4.40
N GLY A 201 0.23 23.17 3.93
CA GLY A 201 0.80 24.40 3.37
C GLY A 201 0.10 24.89 2.09
N VAL A 202 -0.43 23.96 1.27
CA VAL A 202 -1.12 24.26 0.02
C VAL A 202 -2.59 24.60 0.27
N ALA A 203 -3.33 23.76 1.00
CA ALA A 203 -4.76 23.90 1.24
C ALA A 203 -5.11 24.90 2.35
N GLY A 204 -4.18 25.14 3.28
CA GLY A 204 -4.44 25.92 4.48
C GLY A 204 -5.16 25.11 5.57
N PRO A 205 -5.51 25.73 6.71
CA PRO A 205 -6.25 25.05 7.77
C PRO A 205 -7.62 24.62 7.27
N ARG A 206 -8.12 23.50 7.80
CA ARG A 206 -9.48 23.03 7.51
C ARG A 206 -10.49 24.15 7.85
N PRO A 207 -11.40 24.52 6.93
CA PRO A 207 -12.47 25.47 7.21
C PRO A 207 -13.21 25.06 8.49
N GLN A 208 -13.41 26.03 9.38
CA GLN A 208 -14.22 25.81 10.57
C GLN A 208 -15.69 26.01 10.23
N GLU A 209 -16.54 25.25 10.91
CA GLU A 209 -17.97 25.43 10.84
C GLU A 209 -18.36 26.86 11.24
N PRO A 210 -19.25 27.54 10.49
CA PRO A 210 -19.66 28.91 10.80
C PRO A 210 -20.25 29.02 12.21
N GLU A 211 -19.84 30.05 12.97
CA GLU A 211 -20.40 30.32 14.31
C GLU A 211 -21.93 30.52 14.27
N GLU A 212 -22.44 31.12 13.19
CA GLU A 212 -23.86 31.30 12.94
C GLU A 212 -24.61 29.97 12.83
N LEU A 213 -24.02 28.97 12.16
CA LEU A 213 -24.63 27.65 12.03
C LEU A 213 -24.75 26.96 13.39
N ARG A 214 -23.73 27.08 14.24
CA ARG A 214 -23.77 26.59 15.62
C ARG A 214 -24.84 27.29 16.46
N ALA A 215 -24.93 28.61 16.35
CA ALA A 215 -25.95 29.39 17.05
C ALA A 215 -27.37 28.94 16.64
N TYR A 216 -27.57 28.60 15.37
CA TYR A 216 -28.85 28.07 14.90
C TYR A 216 -29.18 26.68 15.47
N TYR A 217 -28.21 25.76 15.57
CA TYR A 217 -28.44 24.47 16.23
C TYR A 217 -28.83 24.65 17.71
N GLU A 218 -28.12 25.51 18.45
CA GLU A 218 -28.42 25.81 19.85
C GLU A 218 -29.82 26.44 20.01
N GLU A 219 -30.19 27.33 19.09
CA GLU A 219 -31.51 27.97 19.09
C GLU A 219 -32.64 26.97 18.79
N MET A 220 -32.44 26.08 17.82
CA MET A 220 -33.37 24.99 17.51
C MET A 220 -33.55 24.06 18.70
N GLU A 221 -32.46 23.62 19.32
CA GLU A 221 -32.50 22.76 20.51
C GLU A 221 -33.26 23.42 21.67
N ARG A 222 -33.07 24.74 21.86
CA ARG A 222 -33.80 25.53 22.86
C ARG A 222 -35.31 25.58 22.59
N ILE A 223 -35.73 25.74 21.33
CA ILE A 223 -37.15 25.75 20.95
C ILE A 223 -37.76 24.36 21.15
N PHE A 224 -37.09 23.30 20.71
CA PHE A 224 -37.55 21.91 20.89
C PHE A 224 -37.66 21.49 22.36
N SER A 225 -36.79 22.04 23.21
CA SER A 225 -36.80 21.76 24.66
C SER A 225 -37.85 22.57 25.44
N SER A 226 -38.60 23.46 24.79
CA SER A 226 -39.61 24.29 25.44
C SER A 226 -40.93 23.53 25.66
N GLU A 227 -41.57 23.69 26.83
CA GLU A 227 -42.83 22.99 27.14
C GLU A 227 -44.04 23.48 26.32
N ASN A 228 -43.99 24.71 25.79
CA ASN A 228 -45.08 25.35 25.06
C ASN A 228 -44.58 26.02 23.78
N VAL A 229 -44.43 25.25 22.70
CA VAL A 229 -44.06 25.76 21.38
C VAL A 229 -45.23 26.55 20.79
N THR A 230 -45.01 27.84 20.48
CA THR A 230 -46.02 28.71 19.88
C THR A 230 -45.98 28.68 18.34
N PRO A 231 -47.03 29.17 17.64
CA PRO A 231 -46.98 29.34 16.19
C PRO A 231 -45.86 30.27 15.70
N GLU A 232 -45.45 31.25 16.51
CA GLU A 232 -44.30 32.12 16.20
C GLU A 232 -42.99 31.33 16.27
N ASP A 233 -42.85 30.43 17.24
CA ASP A 233 -41.69 29.54 17.35
C ASP A 233 -41.61 28.58 16.17
N MET A 234 -42.75 28.08 15.67
CA MET A 234 -42.79 27.25 14.45
C MET A 234 -42.34 28.01 13.21
N ALA A 235 -42.82 29.26 13.01
CA ALA A 235 -42.37 30.09 11.89
C ALA A 235 -40.87 30.45 12.01
N LYS A 236 -40.37 30.63 13.24
CA LYS A 236 -38.95 30.87 13.50
C LYS A 236 -38.10 29.65 13.21
N MET A 237 -38.56 28.45 13.57
CA MET A 237 -37.87 27.19 13.24
C MET A 237 -37.79 27.00 11.73
N GLU A 238 -38.83 27.32 10.97
CA GLU A 238 -38.81 27.24 9.51
C GLU A 238 -37.78 28.21 8.90
N ASP A 239 -37.71 29.46 9.39
CA ASP A 239 -36.70 30.44 8.96
C ASP A 239 -35.28 30.01 9.33
N ILE A 240 -35.08 29.51 10.55
CA ILE A 240 -33.78 28.99 11.01
C ILE A 240 -33.37 27.78 10.17
N GLN A 241 -34.29 26.84 9.92
CA GLN A 241 -34.03 25.67 9.07
C GLN A 241 -33.57 26.08 7.68
N LYS A 242 -34.24 27.04 7.04
CA LYS A 242 -33.85 27.56 5.73
C LYS A 242 -32.47 28.22 5.75
N LYS A 243 -32.14 28.97 6.81
CA LYS A 243 -30.80 29.59 6.97
C LYS A 243 -29.71 28.56 7.24
N MET A 244 -30.00 27.54 8.03
CA MET A 244 -29.10 26.41 8.27
C MET A 244 -28.81 25.68 6.97
N GLU A 245 -29.83 25.38 6.15
CA GLU A 245 -29.67 24.70 4.86
C GLU A 245 -28.70 25.48 3.95
N VAL A 246 -28.88 26.80 3.81
CA VAL A 246 -27.98 27.65 3.01
C VAL A 246 -26.56 27.68 3.58
N LEU A 247 -26.40 27.84 4.89
CA LEU A 247 -25.08 27.87 5.54
C LEU A 247 -24.36 26.52 5.48
N GLN A 248 -25.10 25.43 5.61
CA GLN A 248 -24.60 24.07 5.44
C GLN A 248 -24.12 23.86 4.00
N GLU A 249 -24.92 24.25 3.00
CA GLU A 249 -24.53 24.14 1.59
C GLU A 249 -23.25 24.93 1.29
N GLU A 250 -23.16 26.19 1.73
CA GLU A 250 -21.94 27.00 1.58
C GLU A 250 -20.72 26.40 2.31
N TYR A 251 -20.93 25.88 3.51
CA TYR A 251 -19.86 25.25 4.29
C TYR A 251 -19.40 23.93 3.66
N SER A 252 -20.34 23.10 3.20
CA SER A 252 -20.07 21.85 2.47
C SER A 252 -19.27 22.11 1.20
N GLN A 253 -19.66 23.12 0.40
CA GLN A 253 -18.89 23.52 -0.80
C GLN A 253 -17.46 23.94 -0.44
N LYS A 254 -17.28 24.76 0.61
CA LYS A 254 -15.94 25.17 1.08
C LYS A 254 -15.10 23.98 1.55
N ILE A 255 -15.71 23.04 2.27
CA ILE A 255 -15.06 21.81 2.74
C ILE A 255 -14.69 20.92 1.56
N GLU A 256 -15.56 20.79 0.56
CA GLU A 256 -15.30 20.00 -0.64
C GLU A 256 -14.13 20.58 -1.44
N GLU A 257 -14.13 21.90 -1.69
CA GLU A 257 -13.03 22.59 -2.38
C GLU A 257 -11.70 22.43 -1.63
N TRP A 258 -11.73 22.61 -0.31
CA TRP A 258 -10.56 22.42 0.55
C TRP A 258 -10.08 20.97 0.55
N SER A 259 -11.00 20.01 0.70
CA SER A 259 -10.75 18.56 0.73
C SER A 259 -10.11 18.10 -0.59
N LYS A 260 -10.69 18.53 -1.71
CA LYS A 260 -10.16 18.30 -3.07
C LYS A 260 -8.74 18.80 -3.21
N LYS A 261 -8.45 20.00 -2.72
CA LYS A 261 -7.10 20.57 -2.77
C LYS A 261 -6.12 19.82 -1.85
N TYR A 262 -6.55 19.48 -0.64
CA TYR A 262 -5.74 18.78 0.36
C TYR A 262 -5.38 17.37 -0.11
N TRP A 263 -6.37 16.52 -0.39
CA TRP A 263 -6.14 15.11 -0.76
C TRP A 263 -5.44 14.96 -2.10
N LYS A 264 -5.74 15.82 -3.08
CA LYS A 264 -4.98 15.82 -4.34
C LYS A 264 -3.50 16.15 -4.11
N THR A 265 -3.20 17.02 -3.16
CA THR A 265 -1.80 17.33 -2.78
C THR A 265 -1.15 16.12 -2.09
N ILE A 266 -1.87 15.45 -1.19
CA ILE A 266 -1.42 14.20 -0.57
C ILE A 266 -1.05 13.18 -1.64
N GLU A 267 -1.98 12.90 -2.56
CA GLU A 267 -1.82 11.92 -3.64
C GLU A 267 -0.57 12.23 -4.48
N TYR A 268 -0.35 13.50 -4.87
CA TYR A 268 0.82 13.88 -5.66
C TYR A 268 2.15 13.61 -4.96
N VAL A 269 2.23 13.84 -3.64
CA VAL A 269 3.45 13.58 -2.87
C VAL A 269 3.60 12.08 -2.62
N GLN A 270 2.49 11.39 -2.34
CA GLN A 270 2.43 9.97 -2.05
C GLN A 270 2.79 9.08 -3.23
N ILE A 271 2.67 9.56 -4.47
CA ILE A 271 3.14 8.85 -5.66
C ILE A 271 4.53 8.26 -5.43
N ILE A 272 5.46 8.98 -4.79
CA ILE A 272 6.85 8.55 -4.57
C ILE A 272 6.97 7.27 -3.71
N SER A 273 5.94 6.91 -2.95
CA SER A 273 5.91 5.73 -2.09
C SER A 273 5.43 4.48 -2.84
N PRO A 274 6.30 3.47 -3.06
CA PRO A 274 5.84 2.20 -3.63
C PRO A 274 4.85 1.46 -2.71
N GLU A 275 4.87 1.73 -1.40
CA GLU A 275 3.90 1.16 -0.45
C GLU A 275 2.52 1.79 -0.64
N TYR A 276 2.44 3.11 -0.87
CA TYR A 276 1.18 3.77 -1.20
C TYR A 276 0.56 3.19 -2.48
N ASP A 277 1.35 3.08 -3.56
CA ASP A 277 0.84 2.49 -4.81
C ASP A 277 0.40 1.02 -4.60
N PHE A 278 1.13 0.25 -3.79
CA PHE A 278 0.76 -1.12 -3.45
C PHE A 278 -0.56 -1.19 -2.68
N ASP A 279 -0.76 -0.31 -1.69
CA ASP A 279 -1.99 -0.22 -0.90
C ASP A 279 -3.18 0.17 -1.78
N GLN A 280 -3.03 1.21 -2.60
CA GLN A 280 -4.06 1.65 -3.54
C GLN A 280 -4.48 0.52 -4.48
N VAL A 281 -3.53 -0.07 -5.20
CA VAL A 281 -3.85 -1.14 -6.15
C VAL A 281 -4.48 -2.34 -5.43
N SER A 282 -3.97 -2.72 -4.27
CA SER A 282 -4.51 -3.84 -3.50
C SER A 282 -5.96 -3.60 -3.06
N GLU A 283 -6.28 -2.39 -2.62
CA GLU A 283 -7.62 -2.03 -2.18
C GLU A 283 -8.63 -2.11 -3.33
N TYR A 284 -8.32 -1.52 -4.49
CA TYR A 284 -9.19 -1.59 -5.67
C TYR A 284 -9.29 -3.00 -6.26
N VAL A 285 -8.21 -3.77 -6.22
CA VAL A 285 -8.20 -5.16 -6.72
C VAL A 285 -9.04 -6.07 -5.82
N LEU A 286 -8.98 -5.89 -4.51
CA LEU A 286 -9.69 -6.74 -3.56
C LEU A 286 -11.15 -6.32 -3.36
N ASN A 287 -11.45 -5.02 -3.39
CA ASN A 287 -12.79 -4.49 -3.15
C ASN A 287 -13.55 -4.25 -4.47
N PRO A 288 -14.54 -5.08 -4.84
CA PRO A 288 -15.36 -4.86 -6.02
C PRO A 288 -16.31 -3.67 -5.88
N GLU A 289 -16.54 -3.16 -4.67
CA GLU A 289 -17.47 -2.05 -4.41
C GLU A 289 -16.79 -0.68 -4.47
N LYS A 290 -15.46 -0.64 -4.60
CA LYS A 290 -14.69 0.61 -4.62
C LYS A 290 -14.65 1.25 -6.01
N GLY A 291 -15.24 2.44 -6.12
CA GLY A 291 -15.28 3.27 -7.34
C GLY A 291 -14.20 4.34 -7.37
N SER A 292 -14.07 5.04 -8.52
CA SER A 292 -13.07 6.11 -8.71
C SER A 292 -13.36 7.39 -7.93
N GLU A 293 -14.61 7.61 -7.50
CA GLU A 293 -15.06 8.86 -6.85
C GLU A 293 -15.10 8.78 -5.31
N ASP A 294 -14.88 7.58 -4.74
CA ASP A 294 -15.07 7.31 -3.30
C ASP A 294 -14.14 8.11 -2.37
N TRP A 295 -13.04 8.67 -2.88
CA TRP A 295 -12.12 9.50 -2.07
C TRP A 295 -12.77 10.79 -1.55
N PHE A 296 -13.83 11.29 -2.19
CA PHE A 296 -14.47 12.57 -1.83
C PHE A 296 -15.80 12.41 -1.09
N VAL A 297 -16.40 11.22 -1.07
CA VAL A 297 -17.83 11.00 -0.74
C VAL A 297 -18.04 10.46 0.69
N TYR A 298 -17.02 10.50 1.56
CA TYR A 298 -17.18 9.97 2.93
C TYR A 298 -18.17 10.78 3.80
N TYR A 299 -18.65 11.94 3.34
CA TYR A 299 -19.56 12.79 4.08
C TYR A 299 -20.99 12.87 3.53
N ASP A 300 -21.28 12.27 2.37
CA ASP A 300 -22.52 12.55 1.63
C ASP A 300 -23.18 11.30 1.05
N ARG A 301 -23.02 10.14 1.73
CA ARG A 301 -23.83 8.97 1.39
C ARG A 301 -25.13 9.05 2.16
N ASP A 302 -26.16 9.57 1.51
CA ASP A 302 -27.54 9.36 1.93
C ASP A 302 -27.73 7.85 2.18
N PHE A 303 -28.23 7.51 3.38
CA PHE A 303 -28.50 6.11 3.79
C PHE A 303 -29.58 5.41 2.96
N ASP A 304 -30.07 6.06 1.89
CA ASP A 304 -31.20 5.64 1.06
C ASP A 304 -30.79 4.96 -0.28
N GLU A 305 -29.49 4.80 -0.58
CA GLU A 305 -29.06 4.14 -1.83
C GLU A 305 -29.06 2.59 -1.77
N GLU A 306 -29.57 2.03 -2.88
CA GLU A 306 -29.55 0.62 -3.31
C GLU A 306 -28.13 0.00 -3.25
N GLU A 307 -28.05 -1.34 -3.26
CA GLU A 307 -26.80 -2.12 -3.14
C GLU A 307 -25.59 -1.46 -3.84
N PRO A 308 -24.43 -1.35 -3.16
CA PRO A 308 -23.28 -0.63 -3.70
C PRO A 308 -22.89 -1.17 -5.08
N PRO A 309 -22.51 -0.30 -6.03
CA PRO A 309 -22.16 -0.72 -7.39
C PRO A 309 -21.00 -1.71 -7.35
N SER A 310 -21.15 -2.83 -8.08
CA SER A 310 -20.12 -3.87 -8.17
C SER A 310 -19.34 -3.75 -9.48
N TYR A 311 -18.06 -3.43 -9.39
CA TYR A 311 -17.14 -3.29 -10.52
C TYR A 311 -16.50 -4.63 -10.88
N SER A 312 -16.24 -4.84 -12.17
CA SER A 312 -15.39 -5.94 -12.66
C SER A 312 -13.92 -5.69 -12.33
N LEU A 313 -13.09 -6.75 -12.34
CA LEU A 313 -11.64 -6.60 -12.13
C LEU A 313 -10.99 -5.65 -13.15
N SER A 314 -11.44 -5.67 -14.41
CA SER A 314 -10.94 -4.77 -15.45
C SER A 314 -11.27 -3.30 -15.17
N GLU A 315 -12.44 -3.02 -14.61
CA GLU A 315 -12.85 -1.67 -14.22
C GLU A 315 -12.07 -1.21 -12.99
N SER A 316 -11.95 -2.05 -11.96
CA SER A 316 -11.12 -1.77 -10.79
C SER A 316 -9.67 -1.45 -11.17
N LEU A 317 -9.06 -2.26 -12.05
CA LEU A 317 -7.70 -2.00 -12.57
C LEU A 317 -7.62 -0.72 -13.41
N SER A 318 -8.74 -0.29 -14.00
CA SER A 318 -8.77 0.93 -14.79
C SER A 318 -8.66 2.19 -13.94
N PHE A 319 -9.09 2.13 -12.68
CA PHE A 319 -9.01 3.21 -11.71
C PHE A 319 -7.58 3.40 -11.18
N VAL A 320 -6.77 2.33 -11.16
CA VAL A 320 -5.40 2.33 -10.58
C VAL A 320 -4.28 2.19 -11.63
N LYS A 321 -4.53 2.60 -12.87
CA LYS A 321 -3.53 2.51 -13.96
C LYS A 321 -2.25 3.31 -13.66
N LYS A 322 -2.39 4.43 -12.96
CA LYS A 322 -1.30 5.33 -12.63
C LYS A 322 -0.36 4.65 -11.62
N GLU A 323 -0.92 4.10 -10.55
CA GLU A 323 -0.23 3.43 -9.45
C GLU A 323 0.50 2.19 -9.99
N LEU A 324 -0.18 1.37 -10.80
CA LEU A 324 0.46 0.25 -11.51
C LEU A 324 1.62 0.70 -12.41
N GLY A 325 1.44 1.79 -13.15
CA GLY A 325 2.48 2.39 -13.99
C GLY A 325 3.69 2.85 -13.18
N MET A 326 3.46 3.45 -12.02
CA MET A 326 4.51 3.91 -11.10
C MET A 326 5.29 2.73 -10.49
N MET A 327 4.62 1.66 -10.06
CA MET A 327 5.29 0.44 -9.58
C MET A 327 6.24 -0.15 -10.64
N VAL A 328 5.81 -0.21 -11.90
CA VAL A 328 6.67 -0.63 -13.02
C VAL A 328 7.81 0.37 -13.25
N ALA A 329 7.55 1.67 -13.17
CA ALA A 329 8.57 2.69 -13.30
C ALA A 329 9.66 2.57 -12.22
N TYR A 330 9.28 2.29 -10.97
CA TYR A 330 10.24 2.03 -9.88
C TYR A 330 11.08 0.79 -10.13
N LEU A 331 10.44 -0.30 -10.56
CA LEU A 331 11.14 -1.52 -10.90
C LEU A 331 12.20 -1.29 -11.98
N VAL A 332 11.84 -0.58 -13.04
CA VAL A 332 12.77 -0.23 -14.13
C VAL A 332 13.88 0.68 -13.62
N LEU A 333 13.53 1.73 -12.86
CA LEU A 333 14.49 2.68 -12.29
C LEU A 333 15.56 1.96 -11.45
N TRP A 334 15.15 1.15 -10.49
CA TRP A 334 16.08 0.45 -9.60
C TRP A 334 16.89 -0.62 -10.32
N THR A 335 16.30 -1.33 -11.29
CA THR A 335 17.02 -2.28 -12.14
C THR A 335 18.11 -1.59 -12.95
N VAL A 336 17.81 -0.42 -13.54
CA VAL A 336 18.80 0.38 -14.30
C VAL A 336 19.90 0.89 -13.39
N ILE A 337 19.56 1.40 -12.20
CA ILE A 337 20.56 1.85 -11.22
C ILE A 337 21.46 0.67 -10.84
N ALA A 338 20.91 -0.49 -10.49
CA ALA A 338 21.67 -1.69 -10.17
C ALA A 338 22.64 -2.09 -11.30
N TYR A 339 22.15 -2.10 -12.53
CA TYR A 339 22.97 -2.38 -13.71
C TYR A 339 24.13 -1.40 -13.86
N LEU A 340 23.86 -0.08 -13.78
CA LEU A 340 24.88 0.96 -13.91
C LEU A 340 25.93 0.90 -12.80
N GLY A 341 25.50 0.63 -11.56
CA GLY A 341 26.40 0.48 -10.42
C GLY A 341 27.36 -0.70 -10.60
N PHE A 342 26.84 -1.84 -11.05
CA PHE A 342 27.63 -3.04 -11.29
C PHE A 342 28.66 -2.85 -12.41
N VAL A 343 28.25 -2.20 -13.51
CA VAL A 343 29.12 -1.99 -14.67
C VAL A 343 30.21 -0.93 -14.39
N ARG A 344 29.92 0.11 -13.59
CA ARG A 344 30.88 1.21 -13.30
C ARG A 344 31.94 0.88 -12.26
N ALA A 345 31.68 -0.02 -11.32
CA ALA A 345 32.53 -0.28 -10.15
C ALA A 345 33.96 -0.81 -10.47
N GLU A 346 34.27 -1.15 -11.72
CA GLU A 346 35.56 -1.73 -12.14
C GLU A 346 36.33 -0.90 -13.17
N ILE A 347 36.01 0.38 -13.35
CA ILE A 347 36.86 1.31 -14.11
C ILE A 347 37.97 1.91 -13.22
N ARG A 348 38.04 1.54 -11.93
CA ARG A 348 39.00 2.09 -10.96
C ARG A 348 39.96 1.06 -10.40
#